data_AF-A0A4S8MAU4-F1
#
_entry.id   AF-A0A4S8MAU4-F1
#
_cell.length_a   1.000
_cell.length_b   1.000
_cell.length_c   1.000
_cell.angle_alpha   90.00
_cell.angle_beta   90.00
_cell.angle_gamma   90.00
#
_symmetry.space_group_name_H-M   'P 1'
#
loop_
_entity.id
_entity.type
_entity.pdbx_description
1 polymer ?
#
loop_
_entity_poly.entity_id
_entity_poly.type
_entity_poly.pdbx_seq_one_letter_code
_entity_poly.pdbx_strand_id
1 'polypeptide(L)'
;MKTLDPFSDLEETASDQLETIVFHELLRMVHAKQIQWHQQALDTFKSPIRKYEHQSLGNWLGRLLSRKGVEDIIDNYKPDYNEVPWEDDEYELKDIMASPHVQKFKDVDNKTLFFDAPPGEARYLFTFSADGFNPFHLKQAKQSATSTAMWMILLNFPPHLRYLPENMYLVGVVP
;
A
#
# COMPACT_ATOMS: atom_id res chain seq x y z
N MET A 1 -54.38 -48.42 -36.66
CA MET A 1 -54.88 -47.98 -35.35
C MET A 1 -53.66 -47.83 -34.45
N LYS A 2 -53.15 -46.61 -34.26
CA LYS A 2 -51.95 -46.38 -33.43
C LYS A 2 -52.38 -46.46 -31.97
N THR A 3 -51.77 -47.36 -31.22
CA THR A 3 -51.93 -47.47 -29.76
C THR A 3 -51.20 -46.30 -29.12
N LEU A 4 -51.93 -45.38 -28.49
CA LEU A 4 -51.37 -44.36 -27.60
C LEU A 4 -50.86 -45.08 -26.35
N ASP A 5 -49.60 -44.89 -26.01
CA ASP A 5 -48.98 -45.44 -24.80
C ASP A 5 -49.41 -44.57 -23.61
N PRO A 6 -50.23 -45.06 -22.67
CA PRO A 6 -50.74 -44.27 -21.56
C PRO A 6 -49.65 -43.86 -20.55
N PHE A 7 -48.42 -44.37 -20.69
CA PHE A 7 -47.30 -44.03 -19.82
C PHE A 7 -46.47 -42.84 -20.32
N SER A 8 -46.54 -42.46 -21.61
CA SER A 8 -45.81 -41.29 -22.13
C SER A 8 -46.35 -39.97 -21.55
N ASP A 9 -47.67 -39.86 -21.43
CA ASP A 9 -48.33 -38.67 -20.91
C ASP A 9 -48.04 -38.46 -19.42
N LEU A 10 -47.82 -39.55 -18.66
CA LEU A 10 -47.47 -39.50 -17.24
C LEU A 10 -46.01 -39.07 -17.01
N GLU A 11 -45.09 -39.50 -17.87
CA GLU A 11 -43.68 -39.06 -17.83
C GLU A 11 -43.53 -37.58 -18.22
N GLU A 12 -44.26 -37.12 -19.24
CA GLU A 12 -44.28 -35.72 -19.66
C GLU A 12 -44.86 -34.82 -18.55
N THR A 13 -45.96 -35.24 -17.92
CA THR A 13 -46.57 -34.50 -16.81
C THR A 13 -45.67 -34.46 -15.57
N ALA A 14 -44.93 -35.53 -15.29
CA ALA A 14 -43.97 -35.56 -14.18
C ALA A 14 -42.75 -34.67 -14.45
N SER A 15 -42.28 -34.61 -15.70
CA SER A 15 -41.21 -33.72 -16.14
C SER A 15 -41.60 -32.24 -15.99
N ASP A 16 -42.79 -31.87 -16.45
CA ASP A 16 -43.31 -30.50 -16.33
C ASP A 16 -43.45 -30.04 -14.87
N GLN A 17 -43.87 -30.96 -13.98
CA GLN A 17 -43.94 -30.66 -12.55
C GLN A 17 -42.56 -30.47 -11.93
N LEU A 18 -41.56 -31.25 -12.32
CA LEU A 18 -40.18 -31.08 -11.87
C LEU A 18 -39.58 -29.77 -12.36
N GLU A 19 -39.78 -29.40 -13.62
CA GLU A 19 -39.33 -28.10 -14.16
C GLU A 19 -39.97 -26.93 -13.42
N THR A 20 -41.26 -27.02 -13.12
CA THR A 20 -41.98 -25.98 -12.37
C THR A 20 -41.44 -25.80 -10.95
N ILE A 21 -41.08 -26.90 -10.29
CA ILE A 21 -40.48 -26.90 -8.94
C ILE A 21 -39.09 -26.28 -8.99
N VAL A 22 -38.25 -26.71 -9.94
CA VAL A 22 -36.89 -26.18 -10.11
C VAL A 22 -36.93 -24.68 -10.43
N PHE A 23 -37.84 -24.25 -11.30
CA PHE A 23 -38.00 -22.84 -11.64
C PHE A 23 -38.46 -22.01 -10.42
N HIS A 24 -39.40 -22.51 -9.62
CA HIS A 24 -39.83 -21.85 -8.39
C HIS A 24 -38.71 -21.73 -7.36
N GLU A 25 -37.90 -22.78 -7.18
CA GLU A 25 -36.76 -22.74 -6.26
C GLU A 25 -35.68 -21.78 -6.76
N LEU A 26 -35.42 -21.73 -8.07
CA LEU A 26 -34.51 -20.73 -8.65
C LEU A 26 -35.00 -19.29 -8.40
N LEU A 27 -36.30 -19.01 -8.58
CA LEU A 27 -36.87 -17.70 -8.27
C LEU A 27 -36.78 -17.38 -6.78
N ARG A 28 -37.04 -18.36 -5.90
CA ARG A 28 -36.85 -18.19 -4.44
C ARG A 28 -35.41 -17.86 -4.10
N MET A 29 -34.45 -18.57 -4.69
CA MET A 29 -33.02 -18.33 -4.46
C MET A 29 -32.59 -16.95 -4.98
N VAL A 30 -33.06 -16.52 -6.16
CA VAL A 30 -32.80 -15.18 -6.71
C VAL A 30 -33.39 -14.10 -5.80
N HIS A 31 -34.62 -14.28 -5.34
CA HIS A 31 -35.28 -13.32 -4.47
C HIS A 31 -34.66 -13.26 -3.07
N ALA A 32 -34.31 -14.41 -2.48
CA ALA A 32 -33.59 -14.48 -1.21
C ALA A 32 -32.22 -13.81 -1.30
N LYS A 33 -31.51 -14.00 -2.42
CA LYS A 33 -30.25 -13.30 -2.70
C LYS A 33 -30.49 -11.79 -2.82
N GLN A 34 -31.51 -11.33 -3.55
CA GLN A 34 -31.84 -9.92 -3.66
C GLN A 34 -32.12 -9.28 -2.27
N ILE A 35 -32.90 -9.96 -1.43
CA ILE A 35 -33.23 -9.53 -0.06
C ILE A 35 -31.98 -9.48 0.81
N GLN A 36 -31.13 -10.50 0.76
CA GLN A 36 -29.86 -10.54 1.50
C GLN A 36 -28.94 -9.39 1.08
N TRP A 37 -28.88 -9.06 -0.22
CA TRP A 37 -28.09 -7.94 -0.73
C TRP A 37 -28.64 -6.60 -0.22
N HIS A 38 -29.96 -6.44 -0.17
CA HIS A 38 -30.59 -5.22 0.38
C HIS A 38 -30.35 -5.11 1.89
N GLN A 39 -30.43 -6.21 2.63
CA GLN A 39 -30.14 -6.24 4.07
C GLN A 39 -28.67 -5.93 4.37
N GLN A 40 -27.72 -6.52 3.62
CA GLN A 40 -26.30 -6.16 3.74
C GLN A 40 -26.02 -4.70 3.36
N ALA A 41 -26.73 -4.16 2.37
CA ALA A 41 -26.58 -2.75 1.98
C ALA A 41 -27.12 -1.79 3.06
N LEU A 42 -28.21 -2.15 3.75
CA LEU A 42 -28.81 -1.34 4.82
C LEU A 42 -28.00 -1.39 6.12
N ASP A 43 -27.31 -2.50 6.42
CA ASP A 43 -26.50 -2.67 7.63
C ASP A 43 -25.11 -1.99 7.55
N THR A 44 -24.72 -1.45 6.39
CA THR A 44 -23.37 -0.93 6.16
C THR A 44 -23.34 0.60 6.08
N PHE A 45 -23.96 1.30 7.04
CA PHE A 45 -23.62 2.71 7.27
C PHE A 45 -22.21 2.81 7.85
N LYS A 46 -21.21 2.90 6.98
CA LYS A 46 -19.82 3.19 7.38
C LYS A 46 -19.65 4.69 7.57
N SER A 47 -19.74 5.15 8.80
CA SER A 47 -19.24 6.47 9.17
C SER A 47 -17.73 6.40 9.44
N PRO A 48 -16.93 7.39 9.03
CA PRO A 48 -15.53 7.48 9.42
C PRO A 48 -15.38 7.38 10.95
N ILE A 49 -14.56 6.45 11.42
CA ILE A 49 -14.33 6.24 12.88
C ILE A 49 -13.52 7.41 13.45
N ARG A 50 -12.56 7.92 12.68
CA ARG A 50 -11.73 9.08 13.04
C ARG A 50 -11.39 9.88 11.79
N LYS A 51 -11.27 11.19 11.97
CA LYS A 51 -10.68 12.08 10.97
C LYS A 51 -9.18 11.85 10.94
N TYR A 52 -8.63 11.74 9.73
CA TYR A 52 -7.18 11.79 9.54
C TYR A 52 -6.71 13.21 9.83
N GLU A 53 -5.86 13.36 10.84
CA GLU A 53 -5.18 14.62 11.13
C GLU A 53 -3.75 14.50 10.60
N HIS A 54 -3.44 15.27 9.57
CA HIS A 54 -2.13 15.27 8.95
C HIS A 54 -1.08 15.85 9.91
N GLN A 55 -0.05 15.07 10.22
CA GLN A 55 1.10 15.55 10.96
C GLN A 55 2.03 16.32 10.02
N SER A 56 2.35 17.59 10.30
CA SER A 56 3.34 18.33 9.50
C SER A 56 4.73 17.68 9.57
N LEU A 57 5.52 17.80 8.50
CA LEU A 57 6.90 17.30 8.46
C LEU A 57 7.74 17.80 9.63
N GLY A 58 7.65 19.10 9.99
CA GLY A 58 8.39 19.67 11.12
C GLY A 58 8.06 18.99 12.46
N ASN A 59 6.77 18.83 12.77
CA ASN A 59 6.33 18.12 13.98
C ASN A 59 6.74 16.63 14.00
N TRP A 60 6.76 15.98 12.83
CA TRP A 60 7.22 14.60 12.72
C TRP A 60 8.73 14.49 12.94
N LEU A 61 9.51 15.31 12.23
CA LEU A 61 10.97 15.31 12.30
C LEU A 61 11.45 15.71 13.70
N GLY A 62 10.87 16.77 14.29
CA GLY A 62 11.19 17.18 15.66
C GLY A 62 10.93 16.08 16.68
N ARG A 63 9.81 15.34 16.56
CA ARG A 63 9.53 14.17 17.40
C ARG A 63 10.52 13.03 17.17
N LEU A 64 10.90 12.78 15.92
CA LEU A 64 11.85 11.74 15.57
C LEU A 64 13.24 12.02 16.18
N LEU A 65 13.76 13.23 15.99
CA LEU A 65 15.07 13.66 16.51
C LEU A 65 15.09 13.73 18.04
N SER A 66 13.94 14.05 18.68
CA SER A 66 13.84 14.06 20.15
C SER A 66 13.91 12.65 20.79
N ARG A 67 13.93 11.58 19.99
CA ARG A 67 14.07 10.21 20.53
C ARG A 67 15.53 9.96 20.90
N LYS A 68 15.74 9.45 22.11
CA LYS A 68 17.07 9.09 22.62
C LYS A 68 17.83 8.20 21.63
N GLY A 69 19.04 8.60 21.27
CA GLY A 69 19.96 7.86 20.39
C GLY A 69 19.67 7.97 18.90
N VAL A 70 18.60 8.66 18.47
CA VAL A 70 18.30 8.82 17.05
C VAL A 70 19.31 9.74 16.36
N GLU A 71 19.66 10.86 16.99
CA GLU A 71 20.68 11.77 16.44
C GLU A 71 22.03 11.05 16.28
N ASP A 72 22.46 10.29 17.29
CA ASP A 72 23.67 9.47 17.21
C ASP A 72 23.64 8.48 16.03
N ILE A 73 22.50 7.82 15.78
CA ILE A 73 22.36 6.89 14.66
C ILE A 73 22.49 7.63 13.33
N ILE A 74 21.81 8.77 13.19
CA ILE A 74 21.80 9.58 11.96
C ILE A 74 23.19 10.15 11.68
N ASP A 75 23.86 10.68 12.70
CA ASP A 75 25.18 11.31 12.56
C ASP A 75 26.28 10.30 12.25
N ASN A 76 26.14 9.06 12.73
CA ASN A 76 27.08 7.97 12.44
C ASN A 76 26.83 7.29 11.09
N TYR A 77 25.63 7.40 10.52
CA TYR A 77 25.28 6.76 9.25
C TYR A 77 25.45 7.74 8.07
N LYS A 78 26.72 8.00 7.74
CA LYS A 78 27.14 8.88 6.63
C LYS A 78 27.50 8.08 5.37
N PRO A 79 27.56 8.73 4.20
CA PRO A 79 28.15 8.12 3.01
C PRO A 79 29.56 7.63 3.31
N ASP A 80 29.89 6.42 2.87
CA ASP A 80 31.27 5.96 2.87
C ASP A 80 32.04 6.75 1.81
N TYR A 81 33.05 7.52 2.19
CA TYR A 81 33.85 8.31 1.24
C TYR A 81 35.04 7.54 0.65
N ASN A 82 35.20 6.26 0.98
CA ASN A 82 36.23 5.43 0.37
C ASN A 82 36.05 5.36 -1.16
N GLU A 83 37.16 5.23 -1.87
CA GLU A 83 37.13 4.99 -3.31
C GLU A 83 36.44 3.65 -3.57
N VAL A 84 35.24 3.73 -4.11
CA VAL A 84 34.49 2.57 -4.56
C VAL A 84 34.88 2.26 -6.01
N PRO A 85 35.15 0.99 -6.36
CA PRO A 85 35.53 0.60 -7.72
C PRO A 85 34.31 0.61 -8.64
N TRP A 86 33.82 1.80 -9.00
CA TRP A 86 32.63 1.99 -9.84
C TRP A 86 32.77 1.46 -11.28
N GLU A 87 34.01 1.18 -11.71
CA GLU A 87 34.32 0.58 -13.01
C GLU A 87 34.36 -0.96 -12.95
N ASP A 88 34.16 -1.54 -11.77
CA ASP A 88 34.08 -2.98 -11.58
C ASP A 88 32.62 -3.45 -11.74
N ASP A 89 32.36 -4.20 -12.81
CA ASP A 89 31.04 -4.79 -13.11
C ASP A 89 30.58 -5.78 -12.03
N GLU A 90 31.48 -6.28 -11.17
CA GLU A 90 31.16 -7.16 -10.04
C GLU A 90 30.79 -6.37 -8.76
N TYR A 91 30.97 -5.04 -8.75
CA TYR A 91 30.68 -4.23 -7.56
C TYR A 91 29.18 -4.13 -7.29
N GLU A 92 28.74 -4.71 -6.17
CA GLU A 92 27.35 -4.64 -5.72
C GLU A 92 27.11 -3.40 -4.82
N LEU A 93 26.29 -2.47 -5.32
CA LEU A 93 25.82 -1.34 -4.51
C LEU A 93 24.76 -1.78 -3.50
N LYS A 94 25.17 -1.90 -2.23
CA LYS A 94 24.30 -2.38 -1.14
C LYS A 94 23.33 -1.34 -0.58
N ASP A 95 23.67 -0.05 -0.68
CA ASP A 95 22.84 1.05 -0.20
C ASP A 95 23.01 2.30 -1.05
N ILE A 96 21.94 3.10 -1.17
CA ILE A 96 21.98 4.37 -1.91
C ILE A 96 22.97 5.38 -1.32
N MET A 97 23.22 5.34 0.00
CA MET A 97 24.20 6.20 0.66
C MET A 97 25.63 5.91 0.20
N ALA A 98 25.90 4.71 -0.30
CA ALA A 98 27.18 4.37 -0.90
C ALA A 98 27.26 4.79 -2.37
N SER A 99 26.19 5.30 -3.00
CA SER A 99 26.19 5.61 -4.43
C SER A 99 27.14 6.78 -4.76
N PRO A 100 27.73 6.82 -5.97
CA PRO A 100 28.68 7.87 -6.34
C PRO A 100 28.01 9.24 -6.36
N HIS A 101 26.71 9.29 -6.65
CA HIS A 101 25.93 10.52 -6.66
C HIS A 101 25.79 11.11 -5.26
N VAL A 102 25.56 10.27 -4.25
CA VAL A 102 25.43 10.73 -2.85
C VAL A 102 26.80 11.08 -2.27
N GLN A 103 27.82 10.26 -2.51
CA GLN A 103 29.20 10.51 -2.04
C GLN A 103 29.79 11.81 -2.61
N LYS A 104 29.53 12.08 -3.90
CA LYS A 104 30.04 13.26 -4.61
C LYS A 104 29.05 14.42 -4.58
N PHE A 105 27.95 14.30 -3.84
CA PHE A 105 26.96 15.38 -3.75
C PHE A 105 27.59 16.55 -3.02
N LYS A 106 27.75 17.67 -3.72
CA LYS A 106 28.39 18.87 -3.21
C LYS A 106 27.36 19.82 -2.61
N ASP A 107 27.81 20.59 -1.63
CA ASP A 107 27.04 21.69 -1.08
C ASP A 107 26.97 22.87 -2.06
N VAL A 108 26.21 23.91 -1.69
CA VAL A 108 25.99 25.14 -2.46
C VAL A 108 27.30 25.83 -2.87
N ASP A 109 28.37 25.64 -2.09
CA ASP A 109 29.69 26.19 -2.37
C ASP A 109 30.47 25.45 -3.47
N ASN A 110 29.96 24.30 -3.95
CA ASN A 110 30.60 23.39 -4.91
C ASN A 110 32.00 22.87 -4.50
N LYS A 111 32.36 23.01 -3.22
CA LYS A 111 33.67 22.63 -2.67
C LYS A 111 33.55 21.58 -1.58
N THR A 112 32.60 21.74 -0.66
CA THR A 112 32.38 20.81 0.44
C THR A 112 31.38 19.74 0.04
N LEU A 113 31.51 18.54 0.62
CA LEU A 113 30.53 17.49 0.44
C LEU A 113 29.30 17.83 1.26
N PHE A 114 28.12 17.51 0.71
CA PHE A 114 26.86 17.83 1.37
C PHE A 114 26.79 17.21 2.75
N PHE A 115 27.23 15.97 3.00
CA PHE A 115 27.12 15.37 4.34
C PHE A 115 28.23 15.79 5.33
N ASP A 116 29.19 16.61 4.89
CA ASP A 116 30.20 17.24 5.74
C ASP A 116 29.67 18.57 6.28
N ALA A 117 28.54 18.49 6.98
CA ALA A 117 27.87 19.65 7.56
C ALA A 117 28.76 20.38 8.59
N PRO A 118 28.70 21.72 8.67
CA PRO A 118 29.39 22.47 9.71
C PRO A 118 28.81 22.16 11.10
N PRO A 119 29.55 22.43 12.19
CA PRO A 119 29.07 22.21 13.54
C PRO A 119 27.74 22.95 13.81
N GLY A 120 26.74 22.22 14.33
CA GLY A 120 25.42 22.76 14.64
C GLY A 120 24.41 22.73 13.48
N GLU A 121 24.79 22.17 12.33
CA GLU A 121 23.90 21.95 11.19
C GLU A 121 23.72 20.45 10.93
N ALA A 122 22.48 20.01 10.78
CA ALA A 122 22.16 18.64 10.38
C ALA A 122 21.66 18.62 8.93
N ARG A 123 22.15 17.66 8.15
CA ARG A 123 21.81 17.51 6.73
C ARG A 123 21.17 16.16 6.47
N TYR A 124 19.97 16.21 5.93
CA TYR A 124 19.12 15.04 5.77
C TYR A 124 18.84 14.77 4.30
N LEU A 125 18.89 13.50 3.93
CA LEU A 125 18.45 13.01 2.64
C LEU A 125 17.21 12.14 2.82
N PHE A 126 16.15 12.49 2.10
CA PHE A 126 14.91 11.72 2.11
C PHE A 126 14.71 11.06 0.75
N THR A 127 14.27 9.80 0.77
CA THR A 127 13.61 9.21 -0.40
C THR A 127 12.11 9.45 -0.31
N PHE A 128 11.49 9.65 -1.47
CA PHE A 128 10.06 9.80 -1.63
C PHE A 128 9.51 8.54 -2.31
N SER A 129 8.50 7.93 -1.72
CA SER A 129 7.85 6.73 -2.23
C SER A 129 6.34 6.96 -2.33
N ALA A 130 5.72 6.43 -3.37
CA ALA A 130 4.27 6.45 -3.55
C ALA A 130 3.80 5.06 -3.99
N ASP A 131 2.76 4.53 -3.32
CA ASP A 131 2.20 3.21 -3.61
C ASP A 131 0.67 3.28 -3.70
N GLY A 132 0.15 2.72 -4.78
CA GLY A 132 -1.27 2.66 -5.10
C GLY A 132 -1.86 1.33 -4.66
N PHE A 133 -2.87 1.37 -3.79
CA PHE A 133 -3.55 0.19 -3.28
C PHE A 133 -5.07 0.30 -3.45
N ASN A 134 -5.76 -0.84 -3.54
CA ASN A 134 -7.22 -0.85 -3.56
C ASN A 134 -7.75 -0.70 -2.11
N PRO A 135 -8.41 0.43 -1.76
CA PRO A 135 -8.88 0.66 -0.39
C PRO A 135 -9.95 -0.36 0.05
N PHE A 136 -10.64 -1.00 -0.90
CA PHE A 136 -11.67 -2.02 -0.63
C PHE A 136 -11.14 -3.46 -0.64
N HIS A 137 -9.81 -3.61 -0.75
CA HIS A 137 -9.11 -4.89 -0.90
C HIS A 137 -9.43 -5.58 -2.23
N LEU A 138 -8.68 -6.63 -2.59
CA LEU A 138 -8.89 -7.43 -3.79
C LEU A 138 -10.12 -8.35 -3.66
N LYS A 139 -11.31 -7.76 -3.52
CA LYS A 139 -12.58 -8.50 -3.56
C LYS A 139 -13.00 -8.69 -5.02
N GLN A 140 -13.54 -9.87 -5.34
CA GLN A 140 -13.98 -10.30 -6.68
C GLN A 140 -15.06 -9.41 -7.34
N ALA A 141 -15.59 -8.40 -6.64
CA ALA A 141 -16.55 -7.47 -7.19
C ALA A 141 -15.82 -6.37 -7.97
N LYS A 142 -16.21 -6.17 -9.24
CA LYS A 142 -15.62 -5.33 -10.31
C LYS A 142 -15.36 -3.83 -10.02
N GLN A 143 -15.28 -3.38 -8.77
CA GLN A 143 -14.97 -1.99 -8.48
C GLN A 143 -13.47 -1.74 -8.58
N SER A 144 -13.09 -0.96 -9.59
CA SER A 144 -11.74 -0.40 -9.72
C SER A 144 -11.70 0.90 -8.92
N ALA A 145 -11.12 0.83 -7.72
CA ALA A 145 -10.75 1.99 -6.93
C ALA A 145 -9.27 1.83 -6.56
N THR A 146 -8.51 2.90 -6.67
CA THR A 146 -7.11 2.96 -6.25
C THR A 146 -6.96 4.17 -5.34
N SER A 147 -6.25 4.02 -4.24
CA SER A 147 -5.81 5.12 -3.40
C SER A 147 -4.30 5.04 -3.28
N THR A 148 -3.62 6.17 -3.42
CA THR A 148 -2.17 6.25 -3.42
C THR A 148 -1.71 6.89 -2.12
N ALA A 149 -0.95 6.17 -1.30
CA ALA A 149 -0.26 6.77 -0.18
C ALA A 149 1.16 7.18 -0.58
N MET A 150 1.63 8.26 0.01
CA MET A 150 2.95 8.84 -0.23
C MET A 150 3.72 8.92 1.07
N TRP A 151 4.97 8.45 1.07
CA TRP A 151 5.85 8.44 2.23
C TRP A 151 7.19 9.11 1.95
N MET A 152 7.78 9.70 2.98
CA MET A 152 9.19 10.05 2.99
C MET A 152 9.92 9.16 3.99
N ILE A 153 11.11 8.72 3.59
CA ILE A 153 11.98 7.87 4.41
C ILE A 153 13.34 8.55 4.52
N LEU A 154 13.82 8.72 5.76
CA LEU A 154 15.10 9.34 6.04
C LEU A 154 16.24 8.35 5.75
N LEU A 155 17.04 8.64 4.72
CA LEU A 155 18.15 7.78 4.28
C LEU A 155 19.35 7.83 5.22
N ASN A 156 19.43 8.81 6.12
CA ASN A 156 20.39 8.84 7.20
C ASN A 156 20.15 7.75 8.28
N PHE A 157 19.09 6.94 8.19
CA PHE A 157 19.00 5.71 8.98
C PHE A 157 19.60 4.53 8.23
N PRO A 158 20.22 3.54 8.91
CA PRO A 158 20.61 2.29 8.26
C PRO A 158 19.38 1.52 7.72
N PRO A 159 19.55 0.65 6.71
CA PRO A 159 18.44 -0.02 6.00
C PRO A 159 17.45 -0.74 6.90
N HIS A 160 17.97 -1.40 7.94
CA HIS A 160 17.16 -2.17 8.88
C HIS A 160 16.31 -1.30 9.83
N LEU A 161 16.56 0.02 9.90
CA LEU A 161 15.79 0.96 10.71
C LEU A 161 14.92 1.89 9.88
N ARG A 162 15.35 2.29 8.68
CA ARG A 162 14.69 3.37 7.92
C ARG A 162 13.25 3.03 7.48
N TYR A 163 12.96 1.75 7.22
CA TYR A 163 11.63 1.29 6.78
C TYR A 163 10.72 0.81 7.92
N LEU A 164 11.14 0.99 9.17
CA LEU A 164 10.26 0.73 10.30
C LEU A 164 9.11 1.76 10.30
N PRO A 165 7.85 1.36 10.54
CA PRO A 165 6.70 2.27 10.48
C PRO A 165 6.85 3.54 11.34
N GLU A 166 7.53 3.45 12.48
CA GLU A 166 7.81 4.57 13.38
C GLU A 166 8.83 5.58 12.85
N ASN A 167 9.61 5.22 11.82
CA ASN A 167 10.64 6.05 11.20
C ASN A 167 10.26 6.52 9.79
N MET A 168 9.06 6.17 9.33
CA MET A 168 8.50 6.63 8.06
C MET A 168 7.56 7.82 8.29
N TYR A 169 7.64 8.81 7.42
CA TYR A 169 6.73 9.96 7.40
C TYR A 169 5.64 9.73 6.36
N LEU A 170 4.37 9.70 6.76
CA LEU A 170 3.24 9.70 5.83
C LEU A 170 2.99 11.13 5.35
N VAL A 171 3.33 11.40 4.09
CA VAL A 171 3.16 12.71 3.44
C VAL A 171 1.69 12.97 3.14
N GLY A 172 0.97 11.93 2.70
CA GLY A 172 -0.44 12.09 2.35
C GLY A 172 -1.01 10.85 1.67
N VAL A 173 -2.32 10.93 1.43
CA VAL A 173 -3.08 9.90 0.72
C VAL A 173 -3.95 10.59 -0.33
N VAL A 174 -3.83 10.16 -1.58
CA VAL A 174 -4.66 10.59 -2.70
C VAL A 174 -5.71 9.52 -2.95
N PRO A 175 -7.01 9.82 -2.79
CA PRO A 175 -8.09 8.85 -2.93
C PRO A 175 -8.38 8.46 -4.38
#